data_AF-A0A6P2AEN4-F1
#
_entry.id   AF-A0A6P2AEN4-F1
#
_cell.length_a   1.000
_cell.length_b   1.000
_cell.length_c   1.000
_cell.angle_alpha   90.00
_cell.angle_beta   90.00
_cell.angle_gamma   90.00
#
_symmetry.space_group_name_H-M   'P 1'
#
loop_
_entity.id
_entity.type
_entity.pdbx_description
1 polymer ?
#
loop_
_entity_poly.entity_id
_entity_poly.type
_entity_poly.pdbx_seq_one_letter_code
_entity_poly.pdbx_strand_id
1 'polypeptide(L)'
;MTVENLQENGTQTENQAENQETGLSLPNQPKTGLQLKFKGDSSLPNNRPIESSHLEIVKTFSSVGSLRPITKSDLKSTSHIVFSGNRPIASRTLQISETFSVMGNRPVASNQIDDPKVLMGYLD
;
A
#
# COMPACT_ATOMS: atom_id res chain seq x y z
N MET A 1 -55.80 41.07 -33.83
CA MET A 1 -55.10 41.20 -32.53
C MET A 1 -55.96 42.14 -31.72
N THR A 2 -56.63 41.78 -30.62
CA THR A 2 -56.36 40.81 -29.55
C THR A 2 -57.69 40.29 -28.99
N VAL A 3 -57.72 39.04 -28.55
CA VAL A 3 -58.87 38.41 -27.86
C VAL A 3 -58.70 38.57 -26.36
N GLU A 4 -59.74 39.08 -25.70
CA GLU A 4 -59.98 38.96 -24.26
C GLU A 4 -60.87 37.74 -24.03
N ASN A 5 -60.53 36.90 -23.05
CA ASN A 5 -61.51 36.30 -22.16
C ASN A 5 -60.82 35.63 -20.97
N LEU A 6 -61.33 35.99 -19.79
CA LEU A 6 -60.92 35.53 -18.46
C LEU A 6 -61.45 34.11 -18.19
N GLN A 7 -60.67 33.31 -17.48
CA GLN A 7 -61.20 32.32 -16.54
C GLN A 7 -60.41 32.38 -15.23
N GLU A 8 -61.13 32.77 -14.19
CA GLU A 8 -60.81 32.61 -12.78
C GLU A 8 -60.90 31.13 -12.38
N ASN A 9 -60.03 30.69 -11.47
CA ASN A 9 -60.42 29.96 -10.26
C ASN A 9 -59.18 29.58 -9.46
N GLY A 10 -59.07 30.17 -8.28
CA GLY A 10 -58.11 29.75 -7.27
C GLY A 10 -58.57 28.51 -6.50
N THR A 11 -57.63 27.91 -5.79
CA THR A 11 -57.83 27.41 -4.43
C THR A 11 -56.45 27.34 -3.76
N GLN A 12 -56.33 28.08 -2.66
CA GLN A 12 -55.30 27.93 -1.66
C GLN A 12 -55.66 26.73 -0.78
N THR A 13 -54.65 25.97 -0.33
CA THR A 13 -54.71 25.33 0.98
C THR A 13 -53.31 25.34 1.60
N GLU A 14 -53.16 26.15 2.65
CA GLU A 14 -52.10 26.06 3.66
C GLU A 14 -52.20 24.71 4.40
N ASN A 15 -51.08 24.23 4.92
CA ASN A 15 -50.98 23.90 6.35
C ASN A 15 -49.52 23.67 6.75
N GLN A 16 -49.17 24.31 7.87
CA GLN A 16 -47.87 24.35 8.53
C GLN A 16 -47.63 23.07 9.35
N ALA A 17 -46.37 22.69 9.53
CA ALA A 17 -45.92 22.03 10.75
C ALA A 17 -44.44 22.39 10.98
N GLU A 18 -44.21 23.15 12.05
CA GLU A 18 -42.91 23.38 12.66
C GLU A 18 -42.25 22.06 13.06
N ASN A 19 -40.93 21.96 12.88
CA ASN A 19 -40.08 21.38 13.91
C ASN A 19 -38.73 22.09 13.88
N GLN A 20 -38.45 22.78 14.99
CA GLN A 20 -37.18 23.38 15.31
C GLN A 20 -36.22 22.26 15.71
N GLU A 21 -35.09 22.11 15.03
CA GLU A 21 -33.87 21.62 15.67
C GLU A 21 -32.71 22.53 15.30
N THR A 22 -32.33 23.33 16.29
CA THR A 22 -31.08 24.08 16.37
C THR A 22 -29.90 23.11 16.32
N GLY A 23 -29.31 22.93 15.14
CA GLY A 23 -27.98 22.34 14.98
C GLY A 23 -26.92 23.43 14.89
N LEU A 24 -26.02 23.48 15.88
CA LEU A 24 -24.94 24.45 16.01
C LEU A 24 -23.99 24.41 14.79
N SER A 25 -24.09 25.39 13.88
CA SER A 25 -23.03 25.62 12.90
C SER A 25 -21.81 26.17 13.64
N LEU A 26 -20.73 25.39 13.77
CA LEU A 26 -19.46 25.96 14.21
C LEU A 26 -18.84 26.73 13.04
N PRO A 27 -18.64 28.06 13.16
CA PRO A 27 -17.88 28.80 12.17
C PRO A 27 -16.38 28.47 12.33
N ASN A 28 -15.76 28.10 11.21
CA ASN A 28 -14.34 28.32 10.91
C ASN A 28 -13.31 27.92 12.00
N GLN A 29 -12.98 26.62 12.07
CA GLN A 29 -11.78 26.16 12.79
C GLN A 29 -10.55 26.36 11.89
N PRO A 30 -9.49 27.06 12.36
CA PRO A 30 -8.28 27.27 11.57
C PRO A 30 -7.57 25.92 11.37
N LYS A 31 -7.43 25.50 10.10
CA LYS A 31 -6.66 24.33 9.69
C LYS A 31 -5.17 24.55 9.99
N THR A 32 -4.76 24.31 11.23
CA THR A 32 -3.37 24.33 11.71
C THR A 32 -2.78 22.91 11.84
N GLY A 33 -3.38 21.94 11.17
CA GLY A 33 -2.83 20.60 11.04
C GLY A 33 -1.97 20.46 9.78
N LEU A 34 -0.85 19.76 9.90
CA LEU A 34 0.01 19.33 8.78
C LEU A 34 -0.86 18.69 7.68
N GLN A 35 -1.03 19.39 6.55
CA GLN A 35 -1.86 18.90 5.44
C GLN A 35 -1.15 17.75 4.73
N LEU A 36 -1.29 16.55 5.25
CA LEU A 36 -0.93 15.32 4.56
C LEU A 36 -1.88 15.17 3.36
N LYS A 37 -1.34 15.25 2.15
CA LYS A 37 -2.12 15.05 0.92
C LYS A 37 -2.46 13.57 0.78
N PHE A 38 -3.63 13.17 1.26
CA PHE A 38 -4.15 11.81 1.07
C PHE A 38 -4.68 11.65 -0.37
N LYS A 39 -4.20 10.64 -1.08
CA LYS A 39 -4.65 10.31 -2.44
C LYS A 39 -5.91 9.45 -2.36
N GLY A 40 -7.08 10.09 -2.36
CA GLY A 40 -8.39 9.46 -2.53
C GLY A 40 -8.98 8.83 -1.25
N ASP A 41 -10.30 8.68 -1.24
CA ASP A 41 -11.18 8.31 -0.11
C ASP A 41 -11.02 6.87 0.40
N SER A 42 -9.80 6.34 0.45
CA SER A 42 -9.50 5.00 0.98
C SER A 42 -9.08 5.07 2.46
N SER A 43 -9.78 5.88 3.26
CA SER A 43 -9.55 5.83 4.70
C SER A 43 -10.02 4.49 5.23
N LEU A 44 -9.17 3.82 6.01
CA LEU A 44 -9.61 2.70 6.84
C LEU A 44 -10.73 3.18 7.78
N PRO A 45 -11.57 2.25 8.30
CA PRO A 45 -12.56 2.59 9.34
C PRO A 45 -11.92 3.41 10.46
N ASN A 46 -12.66 4.37 11.01
CA ASN A 46 -12.21 5.33 12.03
C ASN A 46 -11.16 6.36 11.54
N ASN A 47 -11.24 6.79 10.28
CA ASN A 47 -10.42 7.88 9.74
C ASN A 47 -8.90 7.68 9.91
N ARG A 48 -8.41 6.43 9.88
CA ARG A 48 -6.99 6.15 10.09
C ARG A 48 -6.17 6.57 8.87
N PRO A 49 -5.24 7.54 9.01
CA PRO A 49 -4.37 7.96 7.93
C PRO A 49 -3.50 6.80 7.43
N ILE A 50 -3.31 6.74 6.12
CA ILE A 50 -2.42 5.78 5.47
C ILE A 50 -1.57 6.49 4.42
N GLU A 51 -0.36 5.95 4.22
CA GLU A 51 0.55 6.35 3.15
C GLU A 51 0.57 5.25 2.08
N SER A 52 0.80 5.62 0.82
CA SER A 52 1.00 4.65 -0.25
C SER A 52 2.32 3.89 -0.06
N SER A 53 2.32 2.60 -0.39
CA SER A 53 3.55 1.80 -0.40
C SER A 53 4.50 2.23 -1.53
N HIS A 54 5.81 2.10 -1.30
CA HIS A 54 6.87 2.34 -2.28
C HIS A 54 7.16 1.13 -3.19
N LEU A 55 6.41 0.03 -3.04
CA LEU A 55 6.62 -1.20 -3.80
C LEU A 55 6.13 -1.07 -5.26
N GLU A 56 6.96 -1.49 -6.20
CA GLU A 56 6.60 -1.56 -7.63
C GLU A 56 5.85 -2.88 -7.92
N ILE A 57 4.61 -2.77 -8.39
CA ILE A 57 3.79 -3.92 -8.81
C ILE A 57 4.05 -4.20 -10.29
N VAL A 58 4.62 -5.36 -10.60
CA VAL A 58 4.99 -5.75 -11.98
C VAL A 58 3.83 -6.48 -12.67
N LYS A 59 3.10 -7.30 -11.92
CA LYS A 59 1.98 -8.09 -12.44
C LYS A 59 0.97 -8.35 -11.34
N THR A 60 -0.27 -8.65 -11.71
CA THR A 60 -1.30 -9.15 -10.80
C THR A 60 -1.79 -10.50 -11.32
N PHE A 61 -2.21 -11.38 -10.43
CA PHE A 61 -2.86 -12.63 -10.81
C PHE A 61 -4.10 -12.87 -9.95
N SER A 62 -5.09 -13.55 -10.53
CA SER A 62 -6.29 -13.95 -9.80
C SER A 62 -6.02 -15.22 -9.01
N SER A 63 -6.31 -15.17 -7.72
CA SER A 63 -6.34 -16.31 -6.82
C SER A 63 -7.73 -16.34 -6.15
N VAL A 64 -8.06 -17.41 -5.43
CA VAL A 64 -9.40 -17.62 -4.86
C VAL A 64 -9.90 -16.34 -4.16
N GLY A 65 -10.91 -15.70 -4.77
CA GLY A 65 -11.63 -14.54 -4.25
C GLY A 65 -10.95 -13.17 -4.40
N SER A 66 -9.75 -13.05 -4.98
CA SER A 66 -9.07 -11.74 -5.09
C SER A 66 -7.92 -11.68 -6.10
N LEU A 67 -7.60 -10.46 -6.54
CA LEU A 67 -6.36 -10.18 -7.26
C LEU A 67 -5.21 -10.05 -6.26
N ARG A 68 -4.13 -10.82 -6.47
CA ARG A 68 -2.90 -10.76 -5.68
C ARG A 68 -1.79 -10.05 -6.47
N PRO A 69 -1.17 -8.99 -5.94
CA PRO A 69 -0.08 -8.29 -6.61
C PRO A 69 1.22 -9.10 -6.54
N ILE A 70 2.02 -9.01 -7.60
CA ILE A 70 3.39 -9.52 -7.69
C ILE A 70 4.30 -8.29 -7.73
N THR A 71 5.11 -8.13 -6.70
CA THR A 71 6.06 -7.02 -6.58
C THR A 71 7.39 -7.37 -7.22
N LYS A 72 8.12 -6.36 -7.65
CA LYS A 72 9.50 -6.51 -8.11
C LYS A 72 10.42 -6.95 -6.96
N SER A 73 11.41 -7.77 -7.27
CA SER A 73 12.45 -8.21 -6.33
C SER A 73 13.81 -8.15 -7.03
N ASP A 74 14.86 -7.76 -6.29
CA ASP A 74 16.23 -7.74 -6.78
C ASP A 74 16.94 -9.11 -6.65
N LEU A 75 16.22 -10.15 -6.23
CA LEU A 75 16.75 -11.50 -6.11
C LEU A 75 17.05 -12.10 -7.49
N LYS A 76 18.33 -12.40 -7.76
CA LYS A 76 18.78 -13.08 -8.98
C LYS A 76 18.73 -14.60 -8.78
N SER A 77 17.98 -15.30 -9.63
CA SER A 77 17.96 -16.78 -9.64
C SER A 77 18.91 -17.32 -10.71
N THR A 78 19.69 -18.33 -10.36
CA THR A 78 20.67 -18.97 -11.27
C THR A 78 20.11 -20.24 -11.91
N SER A 79 19.46 -21.11 -11.13
CA SER A 79 18.99 -22.42 -11.58
C SER A 79 17.78 -22.87 -10.74
N HIS A 80 17.19 -24.02 -11.08
CA HIS A 80 16.05 -24.60 -10.35
C HIS A 80 16.32 -26.07 -10.04
N ILE A 81 15.86 -26.53 -8.87
CA ILE A 81 15.85 -27.97 -8.52
C ILE A 81 14.42 -28.51 -8.56
N VAL A 82 14.27 -29.77 -8.95
CA VAL A 82 12.98 -30.48 -8.97
C VAL A 82 12.98 -31.51 -7.84
N PHE A 83 12.44 -31.13 -6.67
CA PHE A 83 12.34 -32.02 -5.51
C PHE A 83 10.94 -32.00 -4.85
N SER A 84 10.04 -31.14 -5.35
CA SER A 84 8.62 -31.02 -4.99
C SER A 84 8.05 -29.83 -5.76
N GLY A 85 8.09 -29.92 -7.09
CA GLY A 85 7.98 -28.77 -7.99
C GLY A 85 9.31 -28.06 -8.22
N ASN A 86 9.28 -26.96 -8.98
CA ASN A 86 10.46 -26.18 -9.36
C ASN A 86 10.82 -25.20 -8.24
N ARG A 87 11.89 -25.49 -7.50
CA ARG A 87 12.42 -24.60 -6.45
C ARG A 87 13.59 -23.78 -7.00
N PRO A 88 13.49 -22.44 -7.10
CA PRO A 88 14.59 -21.62 -7.61
C PRO A 88 15.76 -21.61 -6.62
N ILE A 89 16.98 -21.64 -7.16
CA ILE A 89 18.23 -21.40 -6.45
C ILE A 89 18.63 -19.94 -6.71
N ALA A 90 18.75 -19.16 -5.63
CA ALA A 90 19.24 -17.79 -5.69
C ALA A 90 20.76 -17.77 -5.89
N SER A 91 21.26 -16.75 -6.59
CA SER A 91 22.69 -16.49 -6.66
C SER A 91 23.21 -16.07 -5.29
N ARG A 92 24.36 -16.61 -4.88
CA ARG A 92 25.06 -16.23 -3.66
C ARG A 92 26.00 -15.06 -3.93
N THR A 93 25.92 -14.00 -3.12
CA THR A 93 26.91 -12.89 -3.16
C THR A 93 28.20 -13.25 -2.44
N LEU A 94 28.12 -14.09 -1.42
CA LEU A 94 29.25 -14.51 -0.59
C LEU A 94 30.19 -15.46 -1.36
N GLN A 95 31.48 -15.18 -1.41
CA GLN A 95 32.47 -16.07 -2.03
C GLN A 95 32.75 -17.31 -1.14
N ILE A 96 32.73 -18.51 -1.74
CA ILE A 96 33.14 -19.76 -1.07
C ILE A 96 34.59 -20.02 -1.45
N SER A 97 35.48 -20.17 -0.47
CA SER A 97 36.88 -20.55 -0.72
C SER A 97 37.02 -22.08 -0.84
N GLU A 98 36.31 -22.81 0.02
CA GLU A 98 36.42 -24.27 0.11
C GLU A 98 35.12 -24.91 0.59
N THR A 99 34.96 -26.20 0.35
CA THR A 99 33.82 -26.99 0.85
C THR A 99 34.35 -28.34 1.33
N PHE A 100 34.17 -28.62 2.61
CA PHE A 100 34.53 -29.92 3.19
C PHE A 100 33.33 -30.86 3.04
N SER A 101 33.54 -32.07 2.52
CA SER A 101 32.49 -33.09 2.32
C SER A 101 32.48 -34.23 3.35
N VAL A 102 33.46 -34.29 4.25
CA VAL A 102 33.65 -35.40 5.22
C VAL A 102 32.48 -35.55 6.20
N MET A 103 31.74 -34.46 6.49
CA MET A 103 30.49 -34.48 7.27
C MET A 103 29.40 -33.67 6.56
N GLY A 104 29.09 -34.07 5.33
CA GLY A 104 28.18 -33.35 4.44
C GLY A 104 28.85 -32.11 3.81
N ASN A 105 28.14 -31.40 2.93
CA ASN A 105 28.68 -30.24 2.21
C ASN A 105 28.68 -28.99 3.12
N ARG A 106 29.82 -28.69 3.74
CA ARG A 106 30.00 -27.51 4.59
C ARG A 106 30.84 -26.45 3.86
N PRO A 107 30.22 -25.41 3.26
CA PRO A 107 30.94 -24.36 2.59
C PRO A 107 31.59 -23.42 3.61
N VAL A 108 32.86 -23.10 3.40
CA VAL A 108 33.64 -22.17 4.24
C VAL A 108 33.98 -20.93 3.41
N ALA A 109 33.86 -19.76 4.04
CA ALA A 109 34.23 -18.49 3.42
C ALA A 109 35.73 -18.20 3.67
N SER A 110 36.31 -17.30 2.90
CA SER A 110 37.70 -16.91 3.10
C SER A 110 37.88 -16.27 4.48
N ASN A 111 38.96 -16.63 5.17
CA ASN A 111 39.41 -15.93 6.38
C ASN A 111 40.19 -14.64 6.05
N GLN A 112 40.38 -14.33 4.76
CA GLN A 112 40.96 -13.05 4.36
C GLN A 112 39.95 -11.96 4.70
N ILE A 113 40.27 -11.23 5.76
CA ILE A 113 39.59 -10.00 6.14
C ILE A 113 39.98 -8.95 5.09
N ASP A 114 38.99 -8.24 4.53
CA ASP A 114 39.21 -7.14 3.59
C ASP A 114 39.99 -6.00 4.28
N ASP A 115 39.30 -4.96 4.75
CA ASP A 115 39.92 -3.89 5.54
C ASP A 115 39.53 -4.04 7.02
N PRO A 116 40.46 -4.44 7.90
CA PRO A 116 40.18 -4.56 9.31
C PRO A 116 39.72 -3.22 9.92
N LYS A 117 40.13 -2.07 9.37
CA LYS A 117 39.76 -0.76 9.90
C LYS A 117 38.29 -0.43 9.69
N VAL A 118 37.74 -0.82 8.54
CA VAL A 118 36.31 -0.71 8.24
C VAL A 118 35.50 -1.68 9.11
N LEU A 119 36.01 -2.90 9.30
CA LEU A 119 35.32 -3.93 10.07
C LEU A 119 35.24 -3.60 11.57
N MET A 120 36.29 -3.00 12.14
CA MET A 120 36.33 -2.56 13.54
C MET A 120 35.36 -1.40 13.82
N GLY A 121 34.88 -0.68 12.80
CA GLY A 121 33.84 0.34 12.96
C GLY A 121 32.42 -0.23 13.09
N TYR A 122 32.23 -1.53 12.87
CA TYR A 122 30.96 -2.25 13.01
C TYR A 122 30.89 -3.16 14.24
N LEU A 123 31.98 -3.24 15.02
CA LEU A 123 32.01 -3.89 16.31
C LEU A 123 31.82 -2.80 17.37
N ASP A 124 30.64 -2.74 17.96
CA ASP A 124 30.32 -1.88 19.12
C ASP A 124 30.96 -2.45 20.40
#